data_AF-A0A924RKY7-F1
#
_entry.id   AF-A0A924RKY7-F1
#
_cell.length_a   1.000
_cell.length_b   1.000
_cell.length_c   1.000
_cell.angle_alpha   90.00
_cell.angle_beta   90.00
_cell.angle_gamma   90.00
#
_symmetry.space_group_name_H-M   'P 1'
#
loop_
_entity.id
_entity.type
_entity.pdbx_description
1 polymer ?
#
loop_
_entity_poly.entity_id
_entity_poly.type
_entity_poly.pdbx_seq_one_letter_code
_entity_poly.pdbx_strand_id
1 'polypeptide(L)'
;MTEPTAPRERLDEHAPVFVISVAAQLAGLHPQTLRQYDRIGLVTPGRAPGRGRRYSARDVAVLREVQRLSQDEGVSLAGIKRILELEHEVDVLRARVAQLGDALERSRDSAGGARRVFAAGPSGEVFTVLPGRRPARSSLDGGALVVWRPLS
;
A
#
# COMPACT_ATOMS: atom_id res chain seq x y z
N MET A 1 18.74 -23.84 33.35
CA MET A 1 19.16 -23.90 31.94
C MET A 1 17.95 -23.58 31.09
N THR A 2 17.76 -22.29 30.78
CA THR A 2 16.77 -21.83 29.81
C THR A 2 17.59 -21.28 28.65
N GLU A 3 17.60 -21.99 27.53
CA GLU A 3 18.16 -21.45 26.28
C GLU A 3 17.36 -20.23 25.87
N PRO A 4 18.02 -19.11 25.48
CA PRO A 4 17.33 -17.99 24.88
C PRO A 4 16.94 -18.40 23.45
N THR A 5 15.65 -18.57 23.21
CA THR A 5 15.08 -18.68 21.85
C THR A 5 15.46 -17.40 21.09
N ALA A 6 16.53 -17.46 20.30
CA ALA A 6 16.89 -16.40 19.39
C ALA A 6 15.67 -16.09 18.49
N PRO A 7 15.32 -14.81 18.28
CA PRO A 7 14.27 -14.47 17.34
C PRO A 7 14.71 -15.03 15.99
N ARG A 8 13.95 -15.98 15.44
CA ARG A 8 14.12 -16.40 14.05
C ARG A 8 13.92 -15.16 13.21
N GLU A 9 15.04 -14.56 12.80
CA GLU A 9 15.08 -13.46 11.86
C GLU A 9 14.20 -13.90 10.70
N ARG A 10 13.02 -13.27 10.57
CA ARG A 10 12.13 -13.54 9.45
C ARG A 10 12.92 -13.12 8.23
N LEU A 11 13.56 -14.09 7.57
CA LEU A 11 14.28 -13.88 6.32
C LEU A 11 13.38 -13.00 5.48
N ASP A 12 13.85 -11.81 5.13
CA ASP A 12 13.11 -10.92 4.25
C ASP A 12 12.81 -11.73 2.98
N GLU A 13 11.52 -12.02 2.78
CA GLU A 13 11.08 -12.95 1.74
C GLU A 13 11.39 -12.40 0.34
N HIS A 14 11.67 -11.09 0.26
CA HIS A 14 12.09 -10.37 -0.93
C HIS A 14 13.62 -10.31 -1.11
N ALA A 15 14.41 -10.72 -0.11
CA ALA A 15 15.86 -10.71 -0.22
C ALA A 15 16.31 -11.67 -1.34
N PRO A 16 17.04 -11.20 -2.37
CA PRO A 16 17.45 -12.04 -3.48
C PRO A 16 18.70 -12.84 -3.08
N VAL A 17 18.50 -14.00 -2.47
CA VAL A 17 19.57 -14.84 -1.90
C VAL A 17 19.90 -16.07 -2.75
N PHE A 18 18.92 -16.61 -3.49
CA PHE A 18 19.04 -17.90 -4.16
C PHE A 18 19.58 -17.78 -5.59
N VAL A 19 20.55 -18.60 -5.96
CA VAL A 19 20.98 -18.74 -7.36
C VAL A 19 19.99 -19.60 -8.16
N ILE A 20 20.03 -19.53 -9.49
CA ILE A 20 19.08 -20.24 -10.36
C ILE A 20 18.98 -21.75 -10.09
N SER A 21 20.10 -22.43 -9.79
CA SER A 21 20.10 -23.86 -9.49
C SER A 21 19.33 -24.17 -8.20
N VAL A 22 19.57 -23.38 -7.15
CA VAL A 22 18.89 -23.53 -5.86
C VAL A 22 17.41 -23.17 -6.00
N ALA A 23 17.09 -22.07 -6.69
CA ALA A 23 15.71 -21.66 -6.94
C ALA A 23 14.93 -22.72 -7.73
N ALA A 24 15.55 -23.32 -8.75
CA ALA A 24 14.95 -24.40 -9.54
C ALA A 24 14.67 -25.64 -8.67
N GLN A 25 15.65 -26.06 -7.86
CA GLN A 25 15.48 -27.18 -6.94
C GLN A 25 14.37 -26.93 -5.92
N LEU A 26 14.34 -25.74 -5.31
CA LEU A 26 13.29 -25.37 -4.37
C LEU A 26 11.93 -25.32 -5.06
N ALA A 27 11.85 -24.79 -6.29
CA ALA A 27 10.61 -24.71 -7.04
C ALA A 27 10.13 -26.07 -7.59
N GLY A 28 10.96 -27.12 -7.57
CA GLY A 28 10.61 -28.39 -8.24
C GLY A 28 10.72 -28.32 -9.77
N LEU A 29 11.52 -27.38 -10.29
CA LEU A 29 11.69 -27.11 -11.71
C LEU A 29 13.08 -27.55 -12.19
N HIS A 30 13.18 -27.90 -13.48
CA HIS A 30 14.48 -28.05 -14.12
C HIS A 30 15.12 -26.66 -14.36
N PRO A 31 16.44 -26.47 -14.15
CA PRO A 31 17.10 -25.18 -14.36
C PRO A 31 16.90 -24.57 -15.75
N GLN A 32 16.73 -25.41 -16.79
CA GLN A 32 16.43 -24.93 -18.15
C GLN A 32 15.00 -24.35 -18.26
N THR A 33 14.02 -24.96 -17.61
CA THR A 33 12.63 -24.48 -17.55
C THR A 33 12.56 -23.16 -16.80
N LEU A 34 13.28 -23.05 -15.68
CA LEU A 34 13.37 -21.79 -14.94
C LEU A 34 13.98 -20.67 -15.80
N ARG A 35 15.02 -20.96 -16.60
CA ARG A 35 15.57 -19.99 -17.57
C ARG A 35 14.55 -19.56 -18.62
N GLN A 36 13.70 -20.48 -19.07
CA GLN A 36 12.63 -20.15 -20.01
C GLN A 36 11.60 -19.22 -19.36
N TYR A 37 11.18 -19.50 -18.13
CA TYR A 37 10.22 -18.66 -17.41
C TYR A 37 10.78 -17.26 -17.12
N ASP A 38 12.04 -17.19 -16.72
CA ASP A 38 12.79 -15.94 -16.52
C ASP A 38 12.88 -15.12 -17.82
N ARG A 39 13.12 -15.79 -18.98
CA ARG A 39 13.16 -15.11 -20.29
C ARG A 39 11.79 -14.57 -20.72
N ILE A 40 10.72 -15.27 -20.40
CA ILE A 40 9.34 -14.84 -20.66
C ILE A 40 8.92 -13.71 -19.69
N GLY A 41 9.66 -13.51 -18.60
CA GLY A 41 9.41 -12.46 -17.61
C GLY A 41 8.35 -12.84 -16.59
N LEU A 42 8.16 -14.14 -16.31
CA LEU A 42 7.25 -14.61 -15.26
C LEU A 42 7.74 -14.22 -13.86
N VAL A 43 9.05 -14.04 -13.70
CA VAL A 43 9.69 -13.62 -12.46
C VAL A 43 10.83 -12.67 -12.81
N THR A 44 10.97 -11.58 -12.05
CA THR A 44 12.10 -10.64 -12.21
C THR A 44 13.08 -10.85 -11.06
N PRO A 45 14.15 -11.65 -11.24
CA PRO A 45 15.12 -11.85 -10.18
C PRO A 45 15.85 -10.55 -9.84
N GLY A 46 16.09 -10.32 -8.56
CA GLY A 46 16.94 -9.24 -8.09
C GLY A 46 18.36 -9.37 -8.66
N ARG A 47 18.98 -8.24 -9.02
CA ARG A 47 20.39 -8.21 -9.39
C ARG A 47 21.24 -8.03 -8.14
N ALA A 48 22.09 -9.02 -7.85
CA ALA A 48 23.13 -8.84 -6.85
C ALA A 48 24.35 -8.13 -7.48
N PRO A 49 25.00 -7.19 -6.77
CA PRO A 49 26.22 -6.56 -7.27
C PRO A 49 27.28 -7.62 -7.56
N GLY A 50 27.73 -7.70 -8.81
CA GLY A 50 28.82 -8.55 -9.28
C GLY A 50 28.57 -10.06 -9.39
N ARG A 51 27.38 -10.59 -9.02
CA ARG A 51 27.20 -12.06 -8.88
C ARG A 51 25.96 -12.66 -9.59
N GLY A 52 25.44 -11.99 -10.62
CA GLY A 52 24.37 -12.52 -11.46
C GLY A 52 22.96 -12.42 -10.84
N ARG A 53 21.99 -13.07 -11.51
CA ARG A 53 20.57 -13.09 -11.13
C ARG A 53 20.39 -13.88 -9.83
N ARG A 54 19.68 -13.32 -8.86
CA ARG A 54 19.28 -14.01 -7.63
C ARG A 54 17.78 -13.93 -7.41
N TYR A 55 17.22 -15.04 -6.97
CA TYR A 55 15.83 -15.23 -6.66
C TYR A 55 15.62 -15.09 -5.16
N SER A 56 14.50 -14.50 -4.79
CA SER A 56 14.02 -14.39 -3.43
C SER A 56 13.17 -15.60 -3.05
N ALA A 57 12.79 -15.73 -1.77
CA ALA A 57 11.88 -16.80 -1.35
C ALA A 57 10.48 -16.63 -2.00
N ARG A 58 10.04 -15.37 -2.17
CA ARG A 58 8.80 -15.05 -2.87
C ARG A 58 8.84 -15.49 -4.32
N ASP A 59 9.96 -15.26 -5.01
CA ASP A 59 10.14 -15.68 -6.40
C ASP A 59 9.99 -17.20 -6.55
N VAL A 60 10.53 -17.98 -5.61
CA VAL A 60 10.38 -19.43 -5.57
C VAL A 60 8.92 -19.84 -5.36
N ALA A 61 8.18 -19.15 -4.49
CA ALA A 61 6.76 -19.42 -4.28
C ALA A 61 5.95 -19.16 -5.56
N VAL A 62 6.20 -18.04 -6.26
CA VAL A 62 5.56 -17.74 -7.55
C VAL A 62 5.89 -18.82 -8.58
N LEU A 63 7.14 -19.27 -8.67
CA LEU A 63 7.53 -20.32 -9.62
C LEU A 63 6.81 -21.66 -9.38
N ARG A 64 6.59 -22.03 -8.11
CA ARG A 64 5.81 -23.23 -7.76
C ARG A 64 4.35 -23.09 -8.20
N GLU A 65 3.76 -21.91 -7.98
CA GLU A 65 2.38 -21.67 -8.37
C GLU A 65 2.21 -21.64 -9.89
N VAL A 66 3.13 -21.00 -10.61
CA VAL A 66 3.19 -21.04 -12.08
C VAL A 66 3.29 -22.48 -12.58
N GLN A 67 4.13 -23.32 -11.95
CA GLN A 67 4.25 -24.73 -12.31
C GLN A 67 2.94 -25.49 -12.09
N ARG A 68 2.28 -25.28 -10.94
CA ARG A 68 1.00 -25.90 -10.60
C ARG A 68 -0.09 -25.51 -11.59
N LEU A 69 -0.26 -24.22 -11.87
CA LEU A 69 -1.23 -23.70 -12.85
C LEU A 69 -0.97 -24.23 -14.27
N SER A 70 0.31 -24.37 -14.65
CA SER A 70 0.67 -24.88 -15.98
C SER A 70 0.47 -26.40 -16.10
N GLN A 71 0.73 -27.18 -15.06
CA GLN A 71 0.68 -28.66 -15.09
C GLN A 71 -0.73 -29.18 -14.81
N ASP A 72 -1.40 -28.65 -13.79
CA ASP A 72 -2.68 -29.17 -13.29
C ASP A 72 -3.87 -28.56 -14.05
N GLU A 73 -3.80 -27.27 -14.35
CA GLU A 73 -4.90 -26.50 -14.94
C GLU A 73 -4.70 -26.22 -16.45
N GLY A 74 -3.53 -26.58 -17.00
CA GLY A 74 -3.22 -26.42 -18.43
C GLY A 74 -3.16 -24.96 -18.90
N VAL A 75 -2.97 -24.02 -17.98
CA VAL A 75 -2.95 -22.59 -18.29
C VAL A 75 -1.70 -22.24 -19.08
N SER A 76 -1.86 -21.46 -20.16
CA SER A 76 -0.72 -20.99 -20.94
C SER A 76 0.18 -20.05 -20.12
N LEU A 77 1.49 -20.14 -20.31
CA LEU A 77 2.46 -19.26 -19.63
C LEU A 77 2.21 -17.77 -19.90
N ALA A 78 1.66 -17.43 -21.07
CA ALA A 78 1.24 -16.08 -21.41
C ALA A 78 0.04 -15.62 -20.57
N GLY A 79 -0.93 -16.51 -20.34
CA GLY A 79 -2.06 -16.26 -19.44
C GLY A 79 -1.61 -16.08 -18.00
N ILE A 80 -0.74 -16.95 -17.50
CA ILE A 80 -0.17 -16.85 -16.15
C ILE A 80 0.59 -15.52 -15.98
N LYS A 81 1.41 -15.14 -16.95
CA LYS A 81 2.10 -13.84 -16.95
C LYS A 81 1.11 -12.68 -16.86
N ARG A 82 0.02 -12.71 -17.63
CA ARG A 82 -0.98 -11.64 -17.60
C ARG A 82 -1.71 -11.56 -16.27
N ILE A 83 -2.00 -12.72 -15.64
CA ILE A 83 -2.61 -12.76 -14.31
C ILE A 83 -1.68 -12.13 -13.28
N LEU A 84 -0.40 -12.52 -13.25
CA LEU A 84 0.58 -11.97 -12.31
C LEU A 84 0.77 -10.45 -12.48
N GLU A 85 0.77 -9.95 -13.72
CA GLU A 85 0.79 -8.51 -13.99
C GLU A 85 -0.44 -7.80 -13.42
N LEU A 86 -1.64 -8.36 -13.63
CA LEU A 86 -2.89 -7.81 -13.12
C LEU A 86 -2.94 -7.82 -11.59
N GLU A 87 -2.47 -8.89 -10.96
CA GLU A 87 -2.36 -8.96 -9.49
C GLU A 87 -1.42 -7.88 -8.96
N HIS A 88 -0.28 -7.66 -9.62
CA HIS A 88 0.63 -6.58 -9.26
C HIS A 88 -0.01 -5.20 -9.43
N GLU A 89 -0.71 -4.95 -10.54
CA GLU A 89 -1.45 -3.71 -10.76
C GLU A 89 -2.51 -3.49 -9.66
N VAL A 90 -3.24 -4.54 -9.27
CA VAL A 90 -4.23 -4.48 -8.18
C VAL A 90 -3.58 -4.14 -6.84
N ASP A 91 -2.43 -4.74 -6.51
CA ASP A 91 -1.70 -4.44 -5.28
C ASP A 91 -1.22 -2.97 -5.25
N VAL A 92 -0.68 -2.48 -6.37
CA VAL A 92 -0.26 -1.08 -6.52
C VAL A 92 -1.45 -0.13 -6.36
N LEU A 93 -2.58 -0.44 -7.00
CA LEU A 93 -3.79 0.36 -6.90
C LEU A 93 -4.36 0.36 -5.48
N ARG A 94 -4.40 -0.78 -4.80
CA ARG A 94 -4.83 -0.88 -3.40
C ARG A 94 -3.94 -0.06 -2.48
N ALA A 95 -2.61 -0.15 -2.65
CA ALA A 95 -1.68 0.68 -1.90
C ALA A 95 -1.91 2.17 -2.16
N ARG A 96 -2.19 2.55 -3.42
CA ARG A 96 -2.49 3.94 -3.77
C ARG A 96 -3.81 4.43 -3.16
N VAL A 97 -4.85 3.61 -3.17
CA VAL A 97 -6.14 3.92 -2.53
C VAL A 97 -5.94 4.14 -1.03
N ALA A 98 -5.18 3.27 -0.35
CA ALA A 98 -4.85 3.43 1.06
C ALA A 98 -4.12 4.76 1.32
N GLN A 99 -3.07 5.05 0.55
CA GLN A 99 -2.32 6.32 0.67
C GLN A 99 -3.19 7.56 0.48
N LEU A 100 -4.11 7.53 -0.47
CA LEU A 100 -5.05 8.63 -0.71
C LEU A 100 -6.08 8.76 0.41
N GLY A 101 -6.55 7.64 0.96
CA GLY A 101 -7.38 7.61 2.17
C GLY A 101 -6.69 8.30 3.34
N ASP A 102 -5.46 7.90 3.65
CA ASP A 102 -4.66 8.51 4.73
C ASP A 102 -4.41 10.01 4.50
N ALA A 103 -4.23 10.43 3.24
CA ALA A 103 -4.02 11.84 2.90
C ALA A 103 -5.30 12.67 3.07
N LEU A 104 -6.45 12.11 2.70
CA LEU A 104 -7.76 12.75 2.90
C LEU A 104 -8.09 12.89 4.38
N GLU A 105 -7.83 11.87 5.19
CA GLU A 105 -8.00 11.93 6.66
C GLU A 105 -7.12 13.03 7.25
N ARG A 106 -5.82 13.06 6.92
CA ARG A 106 -4.91 14.13 7.36
C ARG A 106 -5.38 15.54 6.96
N SER A 107 -5.90 15.70 5.75
CA SER A 107 -6.46 16.97 5.28
C SER A 107 -7.73 17.36 6.04
N ARG A 108 -8.62 16.39 6.29
CA ARG A 108 -9.85 16.57 7.07
C ARG A 108 -9.56 16.93 8.52
N ASP A 109 -8.57 16.32 9.15
CA ASP A 109 -8.17 16.63 10.53
C ASP A 109 -7.55 18.03 10.63
N SER A 110 -6.73 18.40 9.66
CA SER A 110 -6.15 19.75 9.55
C SER A 110 -7.23 20.82 9.33
N ALA A 111 -8.26 20.50 8.55
CA ALA A 111 -9.43 21.37 8.35
C ALA A 111 -10.40 21.35 9.54
N GLY A 112 -10.53 20.21 10.23
CA GLY A 112 -11.44 19.95 11.35
C GLY A 112 -10.98 20.61 12.66
N GLY A 113 -9.67 20.79 12.86
CA GLY A 113 -9.11 21.64 13.92
C GLY A 113 -9.47 23.12 13.76
N ALA A 114 -9.87 23.53 12.56
CA ALA A 114 -10.31 24.87 12.23
C ALA A 114 -11.80 24.92 11.88
N ARG A 115 -12.67 24.29 12.68
CA ARG A 115 -14.12 24.57 12.67
C ARG A 115 -14.38 26.01 13.14
N ARG A 116 -13.96 26.97 12.32
CA ARG A 116 -14.10 28.40 12.54
C ARG A 116 -15.59 28.72 12.48
N VAL A 117 -16.15 29.08 13.62
CA VAL A 117 -17.52 29.59 13.68
C VAL A 117 -17.43 31.06 13.33
N PHE A 118 -18.02 31.46 12.22
CA PHE A 118 -18.12 32.87 11.87
C PHE A 118 -19.34 33.46 12.56
N ALA A 119 -19.15 34.53 13.33
CA ALA A 119 -20.24 35.32 13.89
C ALA A 119 -20.33 36.64 13.13
N ALA A 120 -21.55 37.04 12.80
CA ALA A 120 -21.85 38.34 12.20
C ALA A 120 -22.36 39.30 13.27
N GLY A 121 -21.81 40.51 13.31
CA GLY A 121 -22.32 41.61 14.11
C GLY A 121 -23.48 42.34 13.41
N PRO A 122 -24.28 43.12 14.16
CA PRO A 122 -25.47 43.81 13.62
C PRO A 122 -25.14 44.88 12.56
N SER A 123 -23.89 45.32 12.49
CA SER A 123 -23.33 46.26 11.50
C SER A 123 -22.76 45.59 10.24
N GLY A 124 -22.83 44.25 10.12
CA GLY A 124 -22.29 43.49 8.99
C GLY A 124 -20.82 43.08 9.12
N GLU A 125 -20.19 43.36 10.26
CA GLU A 125 -18.85 42.87 10.61
C GLU A 125 -18.81 41.35 10.81
N VAL A 126 -17.74 40.70 10.34
CA VAL A 126 -17.55 39.24 10.45
C VAL A 126 -16.33 38.94 11.31
N PHE A 127 -16.51 38.15 12.37
CA PHE A 127 -15.43 37.72 13.26
C PHE A 127 -15.29 36.19 13.28
N THR A 128 -14.05 35.72 13.41
CA THR A 128 -13.76 34.30 13.57
C THR A 128 -13.79 33.92 15.05
N VAL A 129 -14.62 32.95 15.43
CA VAL A 129 -14.74 32.44 16.80
C VAL A 129 -14.21 31.00 16.86
N LEU A 130 -13.42 30.68 17.89
CA LEU A 130 -13.02 29.31 18.18
C LEU A 130 -14.22 28.49 18.70
N PRO A 131 -14.35 27.21 18.31
CA PRO A 131 -15.33 26.30 18.90
C PRO A 131 -15.24 26.29 20.43
N GLY A 132 -16.39 26.30 21.12
CA GLY A 132 -16.45 26.17 22.58
C GLY A 132 -16.20 27.47 23.36
N ARG A 133 -15.84 28.58 22.70
CA ARG A 133 -15.73 29.89 23.35
C ARG A 133 -17.06 30.65 23.21
N ARG A 134 -17.71 30.96 24.34
CA ARG A 134 -18.90 31.83 24.33
C ARG A 134 -18.44 33.23 23.88
N PRO A 135 -19.05 33.84 22.85
CA PRO A 135 -18.74 35.22 22.51
C PRO A 135 -18.98 36.10 23.74
N ALA A 136 -17.98 36.90 24.10
CA ALA A 136 -18.16 37.89 25.16
C ALA A 136 -19.32 38.79 24.74
N ARG A 137 -20.30 38.98 25.63
CA ARG A 137 -21.40 39.92 25.40
C ARG A 137 -20.80 41.32 25.29
N SER A 138 -20.53 41.76 24.06
CA SER A 138 -20.37 43.17 23.75
C SER A 138 -21.74 43.82 24.00
N SER A 139 -21.74 44.92 24.74
CA SER A 139 -22.91 45.62 25.29
C SER A 139 -23.70 46.42 24.25
N LEU A 140 -23.95 45.84 23.08
CA LEU A 140 -24.79 46.45 22.03
C LEU A 140 -25.88 45.44 21.65
N ASP A 141 -27.12 45.84 21.89
CA ASP A 141 -28.34 45.05 21.72
C ASP A 141 -28.47 44.38 20.35
N GLY A 142 -29.00 43.15 20.33
CA GLY A 142 -29.73 42.62 19.16
C GLY A 142 -29.04 41.61 18.22
N GLY A 143 -28.06 40.82 18.65
CA GLY A 143 -27.41 39.82 17.77
C GLY A 143 -28.23 38.54 17.55
N ALA A 144 -28.63 38.23 16.31
CA ALA A 144 -29.23 36.96 15.91
C ALA A 144 -28.17 35.96 15.40
N LEU A 145 -28.16 34.74 15.96
CA LEU A 145 -27.27 33.63 15.54
C LEU A 145 -27.90 32.86 14.37
N VAL A 146 -27.27 32.87 13.20
CA VAL A 146 -27.65 32.00 12.07
C VAL A 146 -26.63 30.88 11.92
N VAL A 147 -27.08 29.64 12.06
CA VAL A 147 -26.25 28.45 11.84
C VAL A 147 -26.23 28.14 10.35
N TRP A 148 -25.15 28.50 9.67
CA TRP A 148 -24.96 28.17 8.26
C TRP A 148 -24.65 26.67 8.08
N ARG A 149 -25.39 26.01 7.18
CA ARG A 149 -25.13 24.64 6.72
C ARG A 149 -24.82 24.67 5.22
N PRO A 150 -23.65 24.20 4.77
CA PRO A 150 -23.39 24.04 3.35
C PRO A 150 -24.34 22.99 2.77
N LEU A 151 -24.94 23.28 1.61
CA LEU A 151 -25.62 22.28 0.82
C LEU A 151 -24.58 21.37 0.17
N SER A 152 -24.83 20.06 0.30
CA SER A 152 -24.05 18.93 -0.20
C SER A 152 -23.81 18.96 -1.70
#